data_AF-A0A3P6GKA8-F1
#
_entry.id   AF-A0A3P6GKA8-F1
#
_cell.length_a   1.000
_cell.length_b   1.000
_cell.length_c   1.000
_cell.angle_alpha   90.00
_cell.angle_beta   90.00
_cell.angle_gamma   90.00
#
_symmetry.space_group_name_H-M   'P 1'
#
loop_
_entity.id
_entity.type
_entity.pdbx_description
1 polymer ?
#
loop_
_entity_poly.entity_id
_entity_poly.type
_entity_poly.pdbx_seq_one_letter_code
_entity_poly.pdbx_strand_id
1 'polypeptide(L)'
;VSGVHWLYNHPSHGAELTAGYYNLYDRDGYRPIARMLNKRNCFLNFSCLEMKCNKDAKEDALSAPEELVKAVLSKAWKEGIEVIGANTSEIINAEGYNQVLLNARPNGSNPKGKPKLKVHSFMYLRLSETIFSTNYDMFKKFVRNMHADQDYCGDAEKYAHEVESNSAITIEEILAATKSSGSFKWDDDTEAKVDG
;
A
#
# COMPACT_ATOMS: atom_id res chain seq x y z
N VAL A 1 -3.35 3.33 8.89
CA VAL A 1 -2.21 2.64 9.51
C VAL A 1 -0.95 3.33 9.04
N SER A 2 -0.01 3.67 9.94
CA SER A 2 1.20 4.42 9.58
C SER A 2 2.30 3.50 9.04
N GLY A 3 3.02 3.95 8.01
CA GLY A 3 4.20 3.27 7.49
C GLY A 3 5.45 3.57 8.32
N VAL A 4 5.67 2.79 9.38
CA VAL A 4 6.85 2.91 10.27
C VAL A 4 7.99 2.06 9.69
N HIS A 5 8.71 2.63 8.71
CA HIS A 5 9.68 1.89 7.92
C HIS A 5 11.12 1.89 8.48
N TRP A 6 11.45 2.83 9.38
CA TRP A 6 12.76 2.88 10.04
C TRP A 6 12.87 1.78 11.11
N LEU A 7 14.07 1.23 11.29
CA LEU A 7 14.34 0.04 12.11
C LEU A 7 13.59 -1.23 11.71
N TYR A 8 12.95 -1.27 10.53
CA TYR A 8 12.24 -2.46 10.03
C TYR A 8 13.20 -3.64 9.76
N ASN A 9 14.43 -3.35 9.31
CA ASN A 9 15.47 -4.36 9.13
C ASN A 9 16.24 -4.69 10.43
N HIS A 10 15.96 -3.98 11.54
CA HIS A 10 16.53 -4.34 12.83
C HIS A 10 15.71 -5.48 13.46
N PRO A 11 16.31 -6.54 14.03
CA PRO A 11 15.55 -7.67 14.60
C PRO A 11 14.53 -7.28 15.67
N SER A 12 14.70 -6.13 16.33
CA SER A 12 13.76 -5.64 17.33
C SER A 12 12.51 -4.98 16.77
N HIS A 13 12.49 -4.53 15.49
CA HIS A 13 11.43 -3.68 14.95
C HIS A 13 11.05 -2.51 15.90
N GLY A 14 12.05 -1.95 16.58
CA GLY A 14 11.84 -1.10 17.76
C GLY A 14 10.90 0.08 17.53
N ALA A 15 10.96 0.68 16.34
CA ALA A 15 10.06 1.77 15.96
C ALA A 15 8.60 1.31 15.86
N GLU A 16 8.32 0.19 15.18
CA GLU A 16 6.99 -0.40 15.10
C GLU A 16 6.45 -0.76 16.49
N LEU A 17 7.29 -1.38 17.34
CA LEU A 17 6.89 -1.75 18.71
C LEU A 17 6.47 -0.53 19.53
N THR A 18 7.26 0.55 19.50
CA THR A 18 6.93 1.79 20.23
C THR A 18 5.71 2.52 19.65
N ALA A 19 5.42 2.34 18.36
CA ALA A 19 4.21 2.84 17.72
C ALA A 19 2.96 2.00 18.03
N GLY A 20 3.11 0.85 18.71
CA GLY A 20 2.03 -0.08 19.04
C GLY A 20 1.79 -1.17 18.01
N TYR A 21 2.62 -1.26 16.96
CA TYR A 21 2.61 -2.35 16.00
C TYR A 21 3.53 -3.46 16.49
N TYR A 22 2.97 -4.47 17.16
CA TYR A 22 3.75 -5.63 17.62
C TYR A 22 4.08 -6.58 16.46
N ASN A 23 4.93 -6.12 15.54
CA ASN A 23 5.38 -6.83 14.35
C ASN A 23 6.83 -7.29 14.57
N LEU A 24 7.09 -8.59 14.40
CA LEU A 24 8.40 -9.24 14.49
C LEU A 24 8.53 -10.30 13.40
N TYR A 25 9.71 -10.91 13.26
CA TYR A 25 9.98 -11.94 12.24
C TYR A 25 9.04 -13.15 12.31
N ASP A 26 8.63 -13.56 13.52
CA ASP A 26 7.73 -14.68 13.78
C ASP A 26 6.29 -14.26 14.16
N ARG A 27 6.05 -12.96 14.29
CA ARG A 27 4.77 -12.40 14.72
C ARG A 27 4.28 -11.29 13.79
N ASP A 28 3.15 -11.53 13.14
CA ASP A 28 2.51 -10.53 12.31
C ASP A 28 1.78 -9.47 13.16
N GLY A 29 2.26 -8.22 13.10
CA GLY A 29 1.65 -7.09 13.79
C GLY A 29 0.53 -6.38 13.02
N TYR A 30 0.38 -6.63 11.72
CA TYR A 30 -0.54 -5.88 10.84
C TYR A 30 -1.76 -6.68 10.42
N ARG A 31 -1.59 -7.98 10.20
CA ARG A 31 -2.71 -8.86 9.81
C ARG A 31 -3.84 -8.91 10.85
N PRO A 32 -3.58 -8.86 12.17
CA PRO A 32 -4.64 -8.68 13.17
C PRO A 32 -5.46 -7.39 12.97
N ILE A 33 -4.81 -6.29 12.57
CA ILE A 33 -5.47 -5.02 12.27
C ILE A 33 -6.38 -5.20 11.05
N ALA A 34 -5.87 -5.80 9.98
CA ALA A 34 -6.64 -6.10 8.76
C ALA A 34 -7.87 -6.97 9.07
N ARG A 35 -7.71 -8.02 9.88
CA ARG A 35 -8.82 -8.90 10.31
C ARG A 35 -9.90 -8.14 11.06
N MET A 36 -9.49 -7.32 12.03
CA MET A 36 -10.41 -6.50 12.82
C MET A 36 -11.19 -5.52 11.94
N LEU A 37 -10.50 -4.85 11.00
CA LEU A 37 -11.12 -3.91 10.08
C LEU A 37 -12.07 -4.59 9.08
N ASN A 38 -11.72 -5.78 8.57
CA ASN A 38 -12.57 -6.52 7.64
C ASN A 38 -13.93 -6.84 8.29
N LYS A 39 -13.93 -7.25 9.57
CA LYS A 39 -15.16 -7.48 10.33
C LYS A 39 -16.04 -6.25 10.54
N ARG A 40 -15.53 -5.05 10.27
CA ARG A 40 -16.26 -3.79 10.34
C ARG A 40 -16.47 -3.14 8.98
N ASN A 41 -16.24 -3.85 7.88
CA ASN A 41 -16.37 -3.34 6.51
C ASN A 41 -15.63 -2.01 6.31
N CYS A 42 -14.43 -1.95 6.87
CA CYS A 42 -13.57 -0.79 6.78
C CYS A 42 -12.51 -1.04 5.70
N PHE A 43 -11.93 0.04 5.19
CA PHE A 43 -10.70 -0.02 4.41
C PHE A 43 -9.47 0.04 5.32
N LEU A 44 -8.38 -0.57 4.88
CA LEU A 44 -7.06 -0.28 5.44
C LEU A 44 -6.41 0.82 4.61
N ASN A 45 -6.34 2.05 5.15
CA ASN A 45 -5.54 3.11 4.54
C ASN A 45 -4.07 3.00 5.00
N PHE A 46 -3.14 2.86 4.06
CA PHE A 46 -1.70 2.72 4.30
C PHE A 46 -0.88 3.74 3.49
N SER A 47 0.14 4.31 4.13
CA SER A 47 1.03 5.32 3.55
C SER A 47 2.36 4.71 3.05
N CYS A 48 3.28 5.56 2.55
CA CYS A 48 4.62 5.21 2.07
C CYS A 48 4.69 4.45 0.73
N LEU A 49 3.63 4.47 -0.08
CA LEU A 49 3.60 3.73 -1.34
C LEU A 49 4.57 4.26 -2.41
N GLU A 50 5.09 5.47 -2.25
CA GLU A 50 6.07 6.11 -3.14
C GLU A 50 7.52 5.81 -2.74
N MET A 51 7.75 5.36 -1.51
CA MET A 51 9.09 5.27 -0.95
C MET A 51 9.84 4.04 -1.50
N LYS A 52 11.08 4.27 -1.92
CA LYS A 52 12.07 3.24 -2.15
C LYS A 52 13.14 3.28 -1.08
N CYS A 53 13.77 2.14 -0.80
CA CYS A 53 14.92 2.11 0.07
C CYS A 53 16.06 2.89 -0.59
N ASN A 54 16.44 4.02 0.00
CA ASN A 54 17.62 4.74 -0.46
C ASN A 54 18.85 3.96 0.00
N LYS A 55 19.50 3.27 -0.94
CA LYS A 55 20.73 2.50 -0.68
C LYS A 55 21.88 3.36 -0.15
N ASP A 56 21.82 4.67 -0.39
CA ASP A 56 22.81 5.66 0.06
C ASP A 56 22.40 6.36 1.38
N ALA A 57 21.13 6.26 1.79
CA ALA A 57 20.69 6.79 3.08
C ALA A 57 21.14 5.83 4.18
N LYS A 58 22.39 6.04 4.62
CA LYS A 58 23.06 5.51 5.83
C LYS A 58 22.42 4.26 6.43
N GLU A 59 23.20 3.17 6.45
CA GLU A 59 22.93 1.93 7.21
C GLU A 59 22.31 2.17 8.60
N ASP A 60 22.62 3.29 9.24
CA ASP A 60 22.09 3.78 10.52
C ASP A 60 20.56 3.69 10.71
N ALA A 61 19.73 3.89 9.66
CA ALA A 61 18.28 3.90 9.84
C ALA A 61 17.62 2.51 9.76
N LEU A 62 18.33 1.50 9.22
CA LEU A 62 17.82 0.13 9.00
C LEU A 62 16.39 0.13 8.39
N SER A 63 16.17 1.04 7.43
CA SER A 63 14.87 1.34 6.86
C SER A 63 14.52 0.40 5.71
N ALA A 64 13.27 -0.05 5.64
CA ALA A 64 12.78 -0.97 4.59
C ALA A 64 11.32 -0.66 4.19
N PRO A 65 11.06 0.48 3.51
CA PRO A 65 9.71 0.88 3.15
C PRO A 65 9.06 -0.06 2.12
N GLU A 66 9.83 -0.57 1.16
CA GLU A 66 9.32 -1.45 0.10
C GLU A 66 8.86 -2.80 0.67
N GLU A 67 9.67 -3.39 1.56
CA GLU A 67 9.34 -4.63 2.26
C GLU A 67 8.14 -4.45 3.17
N LEU A 68 8.08 -3.32 3.89
CA LEU A 68 6.94 -2.98 4.74
C LEU A 68 5.64 -2.86 3.93
N VAL A 69 5.65 -2.12 2.81
CA VAL A 69 4.47 -1.99 1.93
C VAL A 69 4.06 -3.36 1.40
N LYS A 70 4.99 -4.16 0.87
CA LYS A 70 4.73 -5.52 0.38
C LYS A 70 4.09 -6.39 1.48
N ALA A 71 4.61 -6.31 2.70
CA ALA A 71 4.09 -7.05 3.85
C ALA A 71 2.66 -6.60 4.21
N VAL A 72 2.42 -5.31 4.43
CA VAL A 72 1.12 -4.80 4.88
C VAL A 72 0.02 -5.04 3.85
N LEU A 73 0.27 -4.76 2.57
CA LEU A 73 -0.71 -4.98 1.49
C LEU A 73 -1.02 -6.47 1.33
N SER A 74 -0.01 -7.34 1.41
CA SER A 74 -0.22 -8.78 1.35
C SER A 74 -1.10 -9.30 2.49
N LYS A 75 -0.86 -8.80 3.70
CA LYS A 75 -1.62 -9.18 4.90
C LYS A 75 -3.07 -8.70 4.81
N ALA A 76 -3.29 -7.50 4.29
CA ALA A 76 -4.61 -6.97 4.00
C ALA A 76 -5.37 -7.88 3.01
N TRP A 77 -4.82 -8.11 1.82
CA TRP A 77 -5.49 -8.93 0.81
C TRP A 77 -5.76 -10.37 1.27
N LYS A 78 -4.90 -10.96 2.12
CA LYS A 78 -5.15 -12.29 2.72
C LYS A 78 -6.31 -12.32 3.70
N GLU A 79 -6.61 -11.21 4.35
CA GLU A 79 -7.79 -11.06 5.20
C GLU A 79 -9.02 -10.58 4.41
N GLY A 80 -8.90 -10.39 3.09
CA GLY A 80 -9.99 -9.95 2.22
C GLY A 80 -10.33 -8.47 2.33
N ILE A 81 -9.51 -7.66 3.01
CA ILE A 81 -9.76 -6.22 3.15
C ILE A 81 -9.20 -5.44 1.96
N GLU A 82 -9.98 -4.47 1.49
CA GLU A 82 -9.54 -3.51 0.49
C GLU A 82 -8.60 -2.44 1.10
N VAL A 83 -7.58 -2.06 0.32
CA VAL A 83 -6.54 -1.13 0.74
C VAL A 83 -6.69 0.20 0.02
N ILE A 84 -6.63 1.30 0.77
CA ILE A 84 -6.43 2.65 0.24
C ILE A 84 -4.95 2.96 0.39
N GLY A 85 -4.27 3.27 -0.71
CA GLY A 85 -2.88 3.69 -0.69
C GLY A 85 -2.73 5.20 -0.51
N ALA A 86 -1.60 5.64 0.02
CA ALA A 86 -1.21 7.05 0.04
C ALA A 86 0.31 7.20 -0.03
N ASN A 87 0.77 8.34 -0.52
CA ASN A 87 2.17 8.74 -0.36
C ASN A 87 2.37 9.50 0.97
N THR A 88 3.58 9.43 1.53
CA THR A 88 3.93 10.10 2.78
C THR A 88 4.63 11.43 2.55
N SER A 89 5.44 11.51 1.50
CA SER A 89 6.16 12.72 1.07
C SER A 89 5.77 13.12 -0.35
N GLU A 90 6.00 14.38 -0.71
CA GLU A 90 5.69 14.89 -2.04
C GLU A 90 6.45 14.10 -3.12
N ILE A 91 5.73 13.62 -4.13
CA ILE A 91 6.30 12.90 -5.26
C ILE A 91 6.75 13.93 -6.31
N ILE A 92 8.07 13.99 -6.53
CA ILE A 92 8.68 15.02 -7.40
C ILE A 92 9.27 14.46 -8.70
N ASN A 93 9.31 13.14 -8.87
CA ASN A 93 9.99 12.48 -9.98
C ASN A 93 9.22 11.23 -10.45
N ALA A 94 9.61 10.72 -11.63
CA ALA A 94 8.99 9.54 -12.23
C ALA A 94 9.16 8.28 -11.38
N GLU A 95 10.28 8.17 -10.66
CA GLU A 95 10.56 7.01 -9.80
C GLU A 95 9.51 6.83 -8.71
N GLY A 96 9.14 7.90 -7.99
CA GLY A 96 8.10 7.84 -6.96
C GLY A 96 6.72 7.50 -7.54
N TYR A 97 6.36 8.07 -8.70
CA TYR A 97 5.11 7.71 -9.38
C TYR A 97 5.08 6.26 -9.84
N ASN A 98 6.16 5.78 -10.44
CA ASN A 98 6.30 4.39 -10.89
C ASN A 98 6.25 3.42 -9.69
N GLN A 99 6.83 3.79 -8.55
CA GLN A 99 6.75 2.99 -7.32
C GLN A 99 5.32 2.89 -6.80
N VAL A 100 4.56 3.99 -6.81
CA VAL A 100 3.13 3.96 -6.44
C VAL A 100 2.35 3.06 -7.40
N LEU A 101 2.59 3.17 -8.71
CA LEU A 101 1.88 2.37 -9.72
C LEU A 101 2.18 0.87 -9.56
N LEU A 102 3.43 0.51 -9.28
CA LEU A 102 3.82 -0.86 -8.94
C LEU A 102 3.08 -1.34 -7.68
N ASN A 103 3.07 -0.54 -6.61
CA ASN A 103 2.36 -0.90 -5.39
C ASN A 103 0.82 -0.94 -5.57
N ALA A 104 0.27 -0.17 -6.50
CA ALA A 104 -1.15 -0.14 -6.81
C ALA A 104 -1.62 -1.41 -7.52
N ARG A 105 -0.79 -1.98 -8.41
CA ARG A 105 -1.02 -3.24 -9.11
C ARG A 105 0.30 -4.03 -9.21
N PRO A 106 0.64 -4.83 -8.19
CA PRO A 106 1.97 -5.44 -8.08
C PRO A 106 2.26 -6.54 -9.11
N ASN A 107 1.24 -7.01 -9.83
CA ASN A 107 1.38 -7.97 -10.92
C ASN A 107 0.70 -7.46 -12.21
N GLY A 108 0.68 -6.13 -12.39
CA GLY A 108 0.09 -5.48 -13.55
C GLY A 108 -1.43 -5.64 -13.69
N SER A 109 -1.91 -5.29 -14.88
CA SER A 109 -3.30 -5.37 -15.28
C SER A 109 -3.65 -6.78 -15.73
N ASN A 110 -4.93 -7.11 -15.67
CA ASN A 110 -5.43 -8.38 -16.17
C ASN A 110 -6.32 -8.13 -17.39
N PRO A 111 -5.86 -8.40 -18.63
CA PRO A 111 -6.66 -8.21 -19.83
C PRO A 111 -7.96 -9.02 -19.84
N LYS A 112 -8.06 -10.07 -19.01
CA LYS A 112 -9.21 -10.97 -18.92
C LYS A 112 -10.17 -10.63 -17.78
N GLY A 113 -9.95 -9.54 -17.03
CA GLY A 113 -10.86 -9.12 -15.96
C GLY A 113 -10.20 -8.31 -14.85
N LYS A 114 -10.69 -8.45 -13.62
CA LYS A 114 -10.12 -7.73 -12.47
C LYS A 114 -8.70 -8.26 -12.17
N PRO A 115 -7.71 -7.39 -11.91
CA PRO A 115 -6.40 -7.80 -11.40
C PRO A 115 -6.56 -8.58 -10.10
N LYS A 116 -5.69 -9.57 -9.87
CA LYS A 116 -5.75 -10.42 -8.67
C LYS A 116 -5.44 -9.61 -7.40
N LEU A 117 -4.45 -8.74 -7.47
CA LEU A 117 -4.01 -7.87 -6.39
C LEU A 117 -4.08 -6.43 -6.89
N LYS A 118 -4.84 -5.59 -6.18
CA LYS A 118 -4.90 -4.16 -6.45
C LYS A 118 -5.20 -3.39 -5.18
N VAL A 119 -4.70 -2.17 -5.09
CA VAL A 119 -5.28 -1.18 -4.18
C VAL A 119 -6.64 -0.75 -4.71
N HIS A 120 -7.56 -0.45 -3.81
CA HIS A 120 -8.90 0.01 -4.17
C HIS A 120 -8.85 1.45 -4.68
N SER A 121 -8.17 2.33 -3.95
CA SER A 121 -7.97 3.73 -4.33
C SER A 121 -6.62 4.25 -3.82
N PHE A 122 -6.22 5.41 -4.30
CA PHE A 122 -5.00 6.10 -3.89
C PHE A 122 -5.31 7.55 -3.52
N MET A 123 -4.82 7.99 -2.37
CA MET A 123 -4.94 9.35 -1.87
C MET A 123 -3.60 10.08 -2.03
N TYR A 124 -3.53 11.02 -2.96
CA TYR A 124 -2.33 11.81 -3.22
C TYR A 124 -2.16 12.93 -2.19
N LEU A 125 -1.02 12.95 -1.50
CA LEU A 125 -0.61 13.99 -0.56
C LEU A 125 0.48 14.88 -1.20
N ARG A 126 0.26 16.17 -1.44
CA ARG A 126 -0.98 16.96 -1.45
C ARG A 126 -0.90 17.84 -2.68
N LEU A 127 -2.02 18.39 -3.12
CA LEU A 127 -2.02 19.51 -4.06
C LEU A 127 -0.98 20.58 -3.65
N SER A 128 -0.06 20.90 -4.54
CA SER A 128 1.02 21.88 -4.33
C SER A 128 1.28 22.67 -5.60
N GLU A 129 1.95 23.81 -5.47
CA GLU A 129 2.40 24.58 -6.64
C GLU A 129 3.40 23.80 -7.49
N THR A 130 4.22 22.94 -6.88
CA THR A 130 5.18 22.07 -7.57
C THR A 130 4.49 21.19 -8.61
N ILE A 131 3.34 20.60 -8.25
CA ILE A 131 2.54 19.78 -9.17
C ILE A 131 2.18 20.58 -10.40
N PHE A 132 1.69 21.80 -10.25
CA PHE A 132 1.20 22.58 -11.39
C PHE A 132 2.32 23.22 -12.22
N SER A 133 3.41 23.61 -11.58
CA SER A 133 4.51 24.33 -12.23
C SER A 133 5.48 23.42 -12.99
N THR A 134 5.78 22.24 -12.45
CA THR A 134 6.87 21.39 -12.96
C THR A 134 6.46 19.95 -13.22
N ASN A 135 5.45 19.43 -12.52
CA ASN A 135 5.13 18.01 -12.54
C ASN A 135 3.76 17.67 -13.16
N TYR A 136 3.05 18.62 -13.76
CA TYR A 136 1.64 18.44 -14.09
C TYR A 136 1.41 17.39 -15.17
N ASP A 137 2.27 17.35 -16.19
CA ASP A 137 2.18 16.33 -17.25
C ASP A 137 2.45 14.93 -16.72
N MET A 138 3.44 14.79 -15.83
CA MET A 138 3.76 13.53 -15.18
C MET A 138 2.65 13.09 -14.23
N PHE A 139 2.04 14.03 -13.50
CA PHE A 139 0.87 13.77 -12.66
C PHE A 139 -0.34 13.32 -13.50
N LYS A 140 -0.61 13.95 -14.66
CA LYS A 140 -1.67 13.49 -15.58
C LYS A 140 -1.41 12.06 -16.09
N LYS A 141 -0.17 11.75 -16.49
CA LYS A 141 0.22 10.39 -16.86
C LYS A 141 0.04 9.41 -15.70
N PHE A 142 0.45 9.79 -14.49
CA PHE A 142 0.22 8.99 -13.28
C PHE A 142 -1.26 8.68 -13.07
N VAL A 143 -2.15 9.68 -13.15
CA VAL A 143 -3.61 9.49 -13.03
C VAL A 143 -4.13 8.56 -14.13
N ARG A 144 -3.70 8.77 -15.38
CA ARG A 144 -4.08 7.91 -16.51
C ARG A 144 -3.65 6.46 -16.30
N ASN A 145 -2.43 6.24 -15.81
CA ASN A 145 -1.89 4.92 -15.54
C ASN A 145 -2.56 4.28 -14.32
N MET A 146 -2.92 5.04 -13.28
CA MET A 146 -3.74 4.54 -12.17
C MET A 146 -5.09 4.02 -12.67
N HIS A 147 -5.68 4.70 -13.66
CA HIS A 147 -6.91 4.28 -14.34
C HIS A 147 -6.73 3.19 -15.41
N ALA A 148 -5.55 2.54 -15.49
CA ALA A 148 -5.26 1.51 -16.49
C ALA A 148 -5.53 1.99 -17.93
N ASP A 149 -5.05 3.20 -18.24
CA ASP A 149 -5.21 3.86 -19.53
C ASP A 149 -6.68 4.08 -19.94
N GLN A 150 -7.58 4.19 -18.97
CA GLN A 150 -8.99 4.54 -19.19
C GLN A 150 -9.26 6.03 -18.91
N ASP A 151 -10.32 6.55 -19.51
CA ASP A 151 -10.83 7.89 -19.20
C ASP A 151 -11.41 7.92 -17.78
N TYR A 152 -11.51 9.14 -17.23
CA TYR A 152 -12.19 9.34 -15.95
C TYR A 152 -13.62 8.77 -16.00
N CYS A 153 -13.95 7.97 -14.99
CA CYS A 153 -15.30 7.45 -14.79
C CYS A 153 -15.87 8.05 -13.51
N GLY A 154 -16.93 8.87 -13.64
CA GLY A 154 -17.60 9.49 -12.49
C GLY A 154 -18.71 8.65 -11.85
N ASP A 155 -18.90 7.42 -12.32
CA ASP A 155 -19.92 6.50 -11.83
C ASP A 155 -19.38 5.68 -10.66
N ALA A 156 -19.69 6.14 -9.44
CA ALA A 156 -19.18 5.54 -8.20
C ALA A 156 -19.56 4.07 -8.02
N GLU A 157 -20.66 3.60 -8.61
CA GLU A 157 -21.14 2.23 -8.44
C GLU A 157 -20.22 1.21 -9.10
N LYS A 158 -19.47 1.60 -10.15
CA LYS A 158 -18.53 0.71 -10.86
C LYS A 158 -17.33 0.29 -10.02
N TYR A 159 -17.07 1.00 -8.92
CA TYR A 159 -15.94 0.77 -8.02
C TYR A 159 -16.37 0.83 -6.55
N ALA A 160 -17.65 0.54 -6.27
CA ALA A 160 -18.15 0.50 -4.90
C ALA A 160 -17.50 -0.62 -4.08
N HIS A 161 -17.27 -0.35 -2.81
CA HIS A 161 -16.91 -1.35 -1.81
C HIS A 161 -18.15 -2.13 -1.40
N GLU A 162 -18.10 -3.45 -1.57
CA GLU A 162 -19.17 -4.33 -1.15
C GLU A 162 -19.19 -4.43 0.38
N VAL A 163 -20.34 -4.19 0.99
CA VAL A 163 -20.52 -4.20 2.45
C VAL A 163 -21.28 -5.47 2.84
N GLU A 164 -20.63 -6.37 3.58
CA GLU A 164 -21.28 -7.56 4.13
C GLU A 164 -21.59 -7.42 5.62
N SER A 165 -22.76 -7.87 6.07
CA SER A 165 -23.08 -7.87 7.50
C SER A 165 -22.17 -8.86 8.25
N ASN A 166 -21.32 -8.34 9.14
CA ASN A 166 -20.35 -9.14 9.88
C ASN A 166 -20.65 -9.15 11.38
N SER A 167 -20.52 -10.33 12.00
CA SER A 167 -20.69 -10.52 13.44
C SER A 167 -19.56 -9.88 14.25
N ALA A 168 -19.77 -9.71 15.55
CA ALA A 168 -18.70 -9.40 16.49
C ALA A 168 -17.54 -10.41 16.38
N ILE A 169 -16.32 -9.94 16.61
CA ILE A 169 -15.07 -10.72 16.59
C ILE A 169 -14.41 -10.66 17.97
N THR A 170 -13.90 -11.79 18.47
CA THR A 170 -13.18 -11.83 19.75
C THR A 170 -11.70 -11.47 19.59
N ILE A 171 -11.03 -11.19 20.71
CA ILE A 171 -9.60 -10.88 20.68
C ILE A 171 -8.78 -12.11 20.27
N GLU A 172 -9.20 -13.32 20.64
CA GLU A 172 -8.55 -14.58 20.26
C GLU A 172 -8.58 -14.78 18.74
N GLU A 173 -9.72 -14.50 18.11
CA GLU A 173 -9.88 -14.57 16.65
C GLU A 173 -8.98 -13.54 15.93
N ILE A 174 -8.86 -12.33 16.49
CA ILE A 174 -7.95 -11.29 16.00
C ILE A 174 -6.48 -11.77 16.14
N LEU A 175 -6.10 -12.27 17.31
CA LEU A 175 -4.74 -12.67 17.62
C LEU A 175 -4.31 -13.96 16.90
N ALA A 176 -5.24 -14.81 16.46
CA ALA A 176 -4.93 -15.93 15.57
C ALA A 176 -4.30 -15.47 14.24
N ALA A 177 -4.50 -14.21 13.84
CA ALA A 177 -3.90 -13.61 12.65
C ALA A 177 -2.42 -13.23 12.84
N THR A 178 -1.86 -13.35 14.05
CA THR A 178 -0.44 -13.06 14.32
C THR A 178 0.50 -14.11 13.74
N LYS A 179 -0.03 -15.27 13.33
CA LYS A 179 0.77 -16.30 12.65
C LYS A 179 1.35 -15.72 11.35
N SER A 180 2.68 -15.71 11.28
CA SER A 180 3.41 -15.20 10.12
C SER A 180 2.90 -15.80 8.81
N SER A 181 2.79 -14.95 7.80
CA SER A 181 2.39 -15.33 6.47
C SER A 181 3.21 -14.49 5.48
N GLY A 182 4.02 -15.12 4.63
CA GLY A 182 4.93 -14.41 3.72
C GLY A 182 4.20 -13.51 2.71
N SER A 183 4.86 -12.53 2.11
CA SER A 183 4.22 -11.61 1.16
C SER A 183 3.83 -12.30 -0.16
N PHE A 184 2.88 -11.72 -0.91
CA PHE A 184 2.72 -12.06 -2.32
C PHE A 184 3.97 -11.63 -3.10
N LYS A 185 4.12 -12.15 -4.32
CA LYS A 185 5.20 -11.76 -5.22
C LYS A 185 4.84 -10.45 -5.90
N TRP A 186 5.78 -9.51 -5.91
CA TRP A 186 5.73 -8.29 -6.71
C TRP A 186 6.55 -8.52 -7.98
N ASP A 187 6.13 -7.88 -9.06
CA ASP A 187 6.96 -7.69 -10.23
C ASP A 187 8.10 -6.70 -9.90
N ASP A 188 9.16 -6.71 -10.71
CA ASP A 188 10.32 -5.84 -10.48
C ASP A 188 10.01 -4.37 -10.80
N ASP A 189 9.05 -4.11 -11.67
CA ASP A 189 8.66 -2.77 -12.12
C ASP A 189 7.20 -2.72 -12.56
N THR A 190 6.63 -1.50 -12.63
CA THR A 190 5.27 -1.28 -13.13
C THR A 190 5.20 -1.46 -14.64
N GLU A 191 4.10 -2.05 -15.13
CA GLU A 191 3.80 -2.16 -16.56
C GLU A 191 3.50 -0.79 -17.21
N ALA A 192 3.10 0.21 -16.40
CA ALA A 192 2.56 1.48 -16.87
C ALA A 192 3.39 2.64 -16.34
N LYS A 193 4.61 2.79 -16.85
CA LYS A 193 5.53 3.86 -16.44
C LYS A 193 5.08 5.24 -16.88
N VAL A 194 5.42 6.28 -16.11
CA VAL A 194 5.10 7.68 -16.47
C VAL A 194 6.18 8.35 -17.35
N ASP A 195 7.38 7.78 -17.36
CA ASP A 195 8.54 8.20 -18.15
C ASP A 195 8.69 7.46 -19.49
N GLY A 196 7.73 6.58 -19.81
CA GLY A 196 7.56 5.97 -21.13
C GLY A 196 6.80 6.86 -22.12
#